data_AF-A0A957UYP8-F1
#
_entry.id   AF-A0A957UYP8-F1
#
_cell.length_a   1.000
_cell.length_b   1.000
_cell.length_c   1.000
_cell.angle_alpha   90.00
_cell.angle_beta   90.00
_cell.angle_gamma   90.00
#
_symmetry.space_group_name_H-M   'P 1'
#
loop_
_entity.id
_entity.type
_entity.pdbx_description
1 polymer ?
#
loop_
_entity_poly.entity_id
_entity_poly.type
_entity_poly.pdbx_seq_one_letter_code
_entity_poly.pdbx_strand_id
1 'polypeptide(L)'
;GIKAVLPDGEVVQLGGNSLESVGPDLTGFFVGSEGLFGIALEITLRLLPKPERYRTVLAAYSSLAAAGNAVAQVVASGLLPGAMEIMDALAIEAAEAAVHAGYPRDAAALLIVELEGEEIQVEAEFAHLLQVIESSGPDEVRVAVDDADRARIWKGRKSAFSAVGRLSPDYIVQDGVVPRSRLGEALATIERLSRKHELRVANVFHAGDGNLHPLILYDGRVAGELERAEVLAGEIIAMCIELGGSITGEHGVGMEKRQHMPAMFAETDLEVMATLRRGLDPAELANRGKMFPGSEAPALHSRGPHPLEQQGIISRE
;
A
#
# COMPACT_ATOMS: atom_id res chain seq x y z
N GLY A 1 -14.12 -1.62 -18.06
CA GLY A 1 -15.17 -0.63 -18.35
C GLY A 1 -15.81 -0.18 -17.05
N ILE A 2 -16.31 1.05 -17.00
CA ILE A 2 -16.92 1.66 -15.82
C ILE A 2 -18.22 2.36 -16.24
N LYS A 3 -19.33 2.06 -15.54
CA LYS A 3 -20.52 2.90 -15.57
C LYS A 3 -20.45 3.86 -14.39
N ALA A 4 -20.60 5.15 -14.63
CA ALA A 4 -20.46 6.18 -13.58
C ALA A 4 -21.54 7.24 -13.69
N VAL A 5 -21.80 7.91 -12.58
CA VAL A 5 -22.57 9.16 -12.52
C VAL A 5 -21.59 10.32 -12.43
N LEU A 6 -21.66 11.24 -13.38
CA LEU A 6 -20.87 12.47 -13.40
C LEU A 6 -21.42 13.51 -12.40
N PRO A 7 -20.66 14.58 -12.08
CA PRO A 7 -21.08 15.59 -11.10
C PRO A 7 -22.39 16.32 -11.45
N ASP A 8 -22.74 16.40 -12.73
CA ASP A 8 -24.01 16.97 -13.22
C ASP A 8 -25.20 15.99 -13.17
N GLY A 9 -24.95 14.74 -12.75
CA GLY A 9 -25.94 13.69 -12.65
C GLY A 9 -26.08 12.82 -13.90
N GLU A 10 -25.34 13.08 -14.98
CA GLU A 10 -25.38 12.25 -16.18
C GLU A 10 -24.78 10.85 -15.90
N VAL A 11 -25.46 9.81 -16.36
CA VAL A 11 -24.95 8.43 -16.31
C VAL A 11 -24.20 8.14 -17.59
N VAL A 12 -22.91 7.84 -17.47
CA VAL A 12 -22.02 7.54 -18.59
C VAL A 12 -21.49 6.11 -18.55
N GLN A 13 -21.15 5.59 -19.72
CA GLN A 13 -20.44 4.33 -19.89
C GLN A 13 -19.05 4.61 -20.45
N LEU A 14 -18.02 4.38 -19.63
CA LEU A 14 -16.61 4.60 -19.96
C LEU A 14 -15.97 3.25 -20.32
N GLY A 15 -15.46 3.13 -21.54
CA GLY A 15 -14.95 1.87 -22.08
C GLY A 15 -16.04 0.82 -22.28
N GLY A 16 -15.64 -0.44 -22.49
CA GLY A 16 -16.56 -1.55 -22.74
C GLY A 16 -15.94 -2.91 -22.44
N ASN A 17 -16.50 -3.96 -23.07
CA ASN A 17 -16.04 -5.35 -22.89
C ASN A 17 -14.78 -5.68 -23.71
N SER A 18 -14.49 -4.87 -24.73
CA SER A 18 -13.29 -5.03 -25.56
C SER A 18 -12.06 -4.54 -24.80
N LEU A 19 -10.95 -5.26 -24.96
CA LEU A 19 -9.64 -4.81 -24.50
C LEU A 19 -9.10 -3.66 -25.37
N GLU A 20 -9.58 -3.57 -26.61
CA GLU A 20 -9.26 -2.50 -27.55
C GLU A 20 -10.36 -1.44 -27.54
N SER A 21 -9.96 -0.17 -27.57
CA SER A 21 -10.88 0.98 -27.66
C SER A 21 -10.39 2.02 -28.65
N VAL A 22 -11.31 2.81 -29.20
CA VAL A 22 -11.01 3.92 -30.12
C VAL A 22 -11.10 5.23 -29.34
N GLY A 23 -10.09 6.07 -29.46
CA GLY A 23 -10.01 7.35 -28.76
C GLY A 23 -9.21 7.27 -27.46
N PRO A 24 -9.31 8.31 -26.59
CA PRO A 24 -8.63 8.33 -25.30
C PRO A 24 -9.10 7.21 -24.36
N ASP A 25 -8.22 6.76 -23.47
CA ASP A 25 -8.58 5.83 -22.40
C ASP A 25 -9.40 6.53 -21.31
N LEU A 26 -10.71 6.59 -21.50
CA LEU A 26 -11.64 7.17 -20.53
C LEU A 26 -11.79 6.31 -19.27
N THR A 27 -11.45 5.01 -19.33
CA THR A 27 -11.47 4.16 -18.14
C THR A 27 -10.30 4.52 -17.24
N GLY A 28 -9.08 4.56 -17.81
CA GLY A 28 -7.87 5.00 -17.10
C GLY A 28 -7.98 6.44 -16.58
N PHE A 29 -8.70 7.31 -17.30
CA PHE A 29 -8.99 8.66 -16.81
C PHE A 29 -9.84 8.66 -15.52
N PHE A 30 -10.81 7.76 -15.39
CA PHE A 30 -11.66 7.67 -14.19
C PHE A 30 -10.97 6.94 -13.03
N VAL A 31 -10.19 5.88 -13.33
CA VAL A 31 -9.45 5.09 -12.33
C VAL A 31 -8.37 5.95 -11.67
N GLY A 32 -8.31 5.94 -10.34
CA GLY A 32 -7.37 6.79 -9.60
C GLY A 32 -7.81 8.24 -9.44
N SER A 33 -8.97 8.65 -9.99
CA SER A 33 -9.54 9.99 -9.75
C SER A 33 -9.98 10.23 -8.31
N GLU A 34 -9.98 9.19 -7.47
CA GLU A 34 -10.46 9.22 -6.09
C GLU A 34 -11.88 9.80 -5.96
N GLY A 35 -12.72 9.68 -6.99
CA GLY A 35 -14.08 10.22 -6.97
C GLY A 35 -14.20 11.70 -7.31
N LEU A 36 -13.12 12.33 -7.80
CA LEU A 36 -13.16 13.72 -8.29
C LEU A 36 -13.90 13.87 -9.62
N PHE A 37 -14.10 12.78 -10.36
CA PHE A 37 -14.80 12.78 -11.66
C PHE A 37 -16.22 12.20 -11.58
N GLY A 38 -16.70 11.86 -10.38
CA GLY A 38 -18.03 11.29 -10.17
C GLY A 38 -18.00 10.01 -9.34
N ILE A 39 -19.09 9.24 -9.43
CA ILE A 39 -19.32 8.02 -8.64
C ILE A 39 -19.42 6.83 -9.58
N ALA A 40 -18.54 5.83 -9.40
CA ALA A 40 -18.67 4.56 -10.11
C ALA A 40 -19.90 3.79 -9.61
N LEU A 41 -20.72 3.31 -10.54
CA LEU A 41 -21.91 2.49 -10.27
C LEU A 41 -21.65 1.01 -10.53
N GLU A 42 -21.03 0.70 -11.68
CA GLU A 42 -20.76 -0.66 -12.13
C GLU A 42 -19.34 -0.72 -12.70
N ILE A 43 -18.62 -1.79 -12.40
CA ILE A 43 -17.25 -2.00 -12.88
C ILE A 43 -17.18 -3.37 -13.57
N THR A 44 -16.68 -3.37 -14.79
CA THR A 44 -16.38 -4.60 -15.54
C THR A 44 -14.89 -4.89 -15.45
N LEU A 45 -14.55 -6.03 -14.84
CA LEU A 45 -13.18 -6.50 -14.63
C LEU A 45 -12.87 -7.70 -15.52
N ARG A 46 -11.60 -7.83 -15.91
CA ARG A 46 -11.08 -9.05 -16.52
C ARG A 46 -10.72 -10.04 -15.41
N LEU A 47 -11.26 -11.26 -15.50
CA LEU A 47 -10.86 -12.36 -14.62
C LEU A 47 -9.66 -13.09 -15.21
N LEU A 48 -8.77 -13.53 -14.32
CA LEU A 48 -7.65 -14.41 -14.66
C LEU A 48 -7.95 -15.83 -14.17
N PRO A 49 -7.41 -16.87 -14.83
CA PRO A 49 -7.48 -18.23 -14.32
C PRO A 49 -6.89 -18.31 -12.90
N LYS A 50 -7.45 -19.19 -12.07
CA LYS A 50 -6.87 -19.49 -10.77
C LYS A 50 -5.54 -20.22 -10.99
N PRO A 51 -4.43 -19.81 -10.33
CA PRO A 51 -3.17 -20.54 -10.39
C PRO A 51 -3.33 -22.02 -10.01
N GLU A 52 -2.62 -22.90 -10.73
CA GLU A 52 -2.60 -24.35 -10.47
C GLU A 52 -1.75 -24.67 -9.23
N ARG A 53 -0.68 -23.90 -9.03
CA ARG A 53 0.31 -24.14 -7.99
C ARG A 53 0.72 -22.85 -7.29
N TYR A 54 1.02 -22.98 -6.00
CA TYR A 54 1.65 -21.95 -5.18
C TYR A 54 2.89 -22.53 -4.50
N ARG A 55 3.95 -21.73 -4.41
CA ARG A 55 5.15 -22.02 -3.62
C ARG A 55 5.50 -20.81 -2.79
N THR A 56 5.46 -20.95 -1.47
CA THR A 56 5.74 -19.87 -0.51
C THR A 56 7.01 -20.17 0.26
N VAL A 57 7.93 -19.19 0.27
CA VAL A 57 9.17 -19.20 1.05
C VAL A 57 9.09 -18.07 2.07
N LEU A 58 9.41 -18.36 3.32
CA LEU A 58 9.67 -17.39 4.36
C LEU A 58 11.15 -17.45 4.71
N ALA A 59 11.83 -16.31 4.69
CA ALA A 59 13.24 -16.18 5.04
C ALA A 59 13.41 -15.12 6.13
N ALA A 60 14.14 -15.45 7.20
CA ALA A 60 14.44 -14.55 8.30
C ALA A 60 15.85 -13.97 8.16
N TYR A 61 15.98 -12.70 8.49
CA TYR A 61 17.25 -11.97 8.40
C TYR A 61 17.54 -11.17 9.68
N SER A 62 18.82 -11.04 9.97
CA SER A 62 19.38 -10.25 11.07
C SER A 62 19.28 -8.74 10.89
N SER A 63 18.85 -8.25 9.72
CA SER A 63 18.54 -6.83 9.50
C SER A 63 17.56 -6.61 8.34
N LEU A 64 16.83 -5.48 8.37
CA LEU A 64 15.98 -5.05 7.25
C LEU A 64 16.78 -4.82 5.97
N ALA A 65 18.02 -4.31 6.09
CA ALA A 65 18.90 -4.09 4.94
C ALA A 65 19.25 -5.42 4.23
N ALA A 66 19.50 -6.49 4.99
CA ALA A 66 19.75 -7.82 4.43
C ALA A 66 18.51 -8.37 3.68
N ALA A 67 17.31 -8.23 4.26
CA ALA A 67 16.06 -8.62 3.60
C ALA A 67 15.81 -7.80 2.31
N GLY A 68 16.06 -6.49 2.34
CA GLY A 68 15.97 -5.62 1.17
C GLY A 68 16.98 -5.99 0.06
N ASN A 69 18.20 -6.38 0.43
CA ASN A 69 19.18 -6.89 -0.53
C ASN A 69 18.75 -8.21 -1.16
N ALA A 70 18.12 -9.11 -0.39
CA ALA A 70 17.56 -10.36 -0.91
C ALA A 70 16.46 -10.10 -1.95
N VAL A 71 15.59 -9.11 -1.71
CA VAL A 71 14.58 -8.64 -2.69
C VAL A 71 15.24 -8.20 -3.99
N ALA A 72 16.29 -7.39 -3.92
CA ALA A 72 17.03 -6.95 -5.11
C ALA A 72 17.68 -8.13 -5.85
N GLN A 73 18.19 -9.14 -5.15
CA GLN A 73 18.77 -10.35 -5.74
C GLN A 73 17.71 -11.22 -6.44
N VAL A 74 16.52 -11.40 -5.85
CA VAL A 74 15.40 -12.12 -6.48
C VAL A 74 14.95 -11.43 -7.76
N VAL A 75 14.83 -10.10 -7.74
CA VAL A 75 14.48 -9.34 -8.95
C VAL A 75 15.60 -9.43 -10.00
N ALA A 76 16.86 -9.33 -9.59
CA ALA A 76 18.01 -9.40 -10.49
C ALA A 76 18.21 -10.79 -11.12
N SER A 77 17.71 -11.86 -10.51
CA SER A 77 17.73 -13.20 -11.08
C SER A 77 16.71 -13.42 -12.21
N GLY A 78 15.83 -12.43 -12.43
CA GLY A 78 14.78 -12.47 -13.45
C GLY A 78 13.49 -13.17 -12.99
N LEU A 79 13.41 -13.59 -11.72
CA LEU A 79 12.18 -14.11 -11.15
C LEU A 79 11.16 -12.97 -10.98
N LEU A 80 9.89 -13.28 -11.28
CA LEU A 80 8.76 -12.38 -11.07
C LEU A 80 7.74 -13.05 -10.14
N PRO A 81 7.99 -13.10 -8.83
CA PRO A 81 7.05 -13.69 -7.88
C PRO A 81 5.71 -12.96 -7.90
N GLY A 82 4.62 -13.69 -7.65
CA GLY A 82 3.28 -13.11 -7.49
C GLY A 82 3.20 -12.21 -6.26
N ALA A 83 4.02 -12.47 -5.23
CA ALA A 83 4.19 -11.56 -4.11
C ALA A 83 5.59 -11.62 -3.49
N MET A 84 6.05 -10.47 -3.00
CA MET A 84 7.27 -10.30 -2.20
C MET A 84 7.03 -9.27 -1.11
N GLU A 85 7.04 -9.72 0.13
CA GLU A 85 6.63 -8.93 1.30
C GLU A 85 7.72 -8.90 2.35
N ILE A 86 7.96 -7.74 2.98
CA ILE A 86 8.83 -7.63 4.15
C ILE A 86 8.03 -7.20 5.38
N MET A 87 8.40 -7.74 6.53
CA MET A 87 7.97 -7.31 7.86
C MET A 87 9.18 -7.10 8.76
N ASP A 88 9.19 -6.04 9.56
CA ASP A 88 10.22 -5.81 10.57
C ASP A 88 9.91 -6.46 11.93
N ALA A 89 10.86 -6.40 12.85
CA ALA A 89 10.74 -6.99 14.18
C ALA A 89 9.45 -6.61 14.93
N LEU A 90 9.02 -5.35 14.87
CA LEU A 90 7.78 -4.91 15.54
C LEU A 90 6.54 -5.49 14.88
N ALA A 91 6.49 -5.51 13.55
CA ALA A 91 5.40 -6.12 12.80
C ALA A 91 5.35 -7.65 13.02
N ILE A 92 6.50 -8.30 13.11
CA ILE A 92 6.65 -9.73 13.41
C ILE A 92 6.11 -10.03 14.81
N GLU A 93 6.56 -9.28 15.82
CA GLU A 93 6.11 -9.42 17.21
C GLU A 93 4.58 -9.28 17.30
N ALA A 94 4.03 -8.22 16.70
CA ALA A 94 2.61 -7.95 16.69
C ALA A 94 1.82 -9.11 16.05
N ALA A 95 2.19 -9.50 14.83
CA ALA A 95 1.50 -10.56 14.08
C ALA A 95 1.58 -11.90 14.80
N GLU A 96 2.74 -12.26 15.34
CA GLU A 96 2.92 -13.51 16.08
C GLU A 96 2.09 -13.54 17.37
N ALA A 97 2.02 -12.42 18.09
CA ALA A 97 1.17 -12.29 19.29
C ALA A 97 -0.33 -12.30 18.98
N ALA A 98 -0.74 -11.94 17.75
CA ALA A 98 -2.14 -11.85 17.35
C ALA A 98 -2.68 -13.16 16.76
N VAL A 99 -1.91 -13.82 15.90
CA VAL A 99 -2.41 -14.95 15.11
C VAL A 99 -1.56 -16.22 15.17
N HIS A 100 -0.43 -16.21 15.88
CA HIS A 100 0.48 -17.35 16.01
C HIS A 100 0.87 -17.94 14.66
N ALA A 101 1.36 -17.08 13.75
CA ALA A 101 1.79 -17.48 12.41
C ALA A 101 3.02 -18.42 12.43
N GLY A 102 3.66 -18.55 13.59
CA GLY A 102 4.88 -19.32 13.79
C GLY A 102 6.09 -18.59 13.22
N TYR A 103 6.12 -17.26 13.30
CA TYR A 103 7.25 -16.46 12.86
C TYR A 103 8.41 -16.53 13.86
N PRO A 104 9.68 -16.54 13.41
CA PRO A 104 10.83 -16.50 14.30
C PRO A 104 10.86 -15.15 15.03
N ARG A 105 10.82 -15.20 16.36
CA ARG A 105 10.68 -14.01 17.23
C ARG A 105 11.93 -13.15 17.31
N ASP A 106 13.09 -13.75 17.06
CA ASP A 106 14.39 -13.09 17.15
C ASP A 106 14.85 -12.52 15.80
N ALA A 107 14.02 -12.62 14.76
CA ALA A 107 14.31 -12.07 13.43
C ALA A 107 14.13 -10.55 13.41
N ALA A 108 15.13 -9.84 12.89
CA ALA A 108 15.01 -8.39 12.69
C ALA A 108 14.12 -8.04 11.49
N ALA A 109 14.09 -8.93 10.49
CA ALA A 109 13.22 -8.84 9.33
C ALA A 109 12.80 -10.23 8.82
N LEU A 110 11.61 -10.29 8.24
CA LEU A 110 11.09 -11.43 7.49
C LEU A 110 10.84 -11.03 6.05
N LEU A 111 11.29 -11.85 5.11
CA LEU A 111 10.91 -11.80 3.71
C LEU A 111 9.99 -12.98 3.40
N ILE A 112 8.83 -12.72 2.82
CA ILE A 112 7.90 -13.74 2.32
C ILE A 112 7.86 -13.60 0.80
N VAL A 113 8.18 -14.68 0.08
CA VAL A 113 8.13 -14.73 -1.38
C VAL A 113 7.15 -15.81 -1.81
N GLU A 114 6.27 -15.49 -2.74
CA GLU A 114 5.31 -16.44 -3.31
C GLU A 114 5.38 -16.48 -4.82
N LEU A 115 5.60 -17.69 -5.35
CA LEU A 115 5.42 -18.00 -6.76
C LEU A 115 4.03 -18.60 -6.94
N GLU A 116 3.35 -18.21 -8.03
CA GLU A 116 2.05 -18.74 -8.41
C GLU A 116 1.95 -18.85 -9.93
N GLY A 117 1.25 -19.88 -10.43
CA GLY A 117 1.08 -20.10 -11.87
C GLY A 117 0.78 -21.54 -12.22
N GLU A 118 1.18 -21.92 -13.43
CA GLU A 118 1.16 -23.31 -13.92
C GLU A 118 2.19 -24.15 -13.14
N GLU A 119 1.85 -25.41 -12.83
CA GLU A 119 2.68 -26.25 -11.95
C GLU A 119 4.11 -26.40 -12.47
N ILE A 120 4.29 -26.69 -13.75
CA ILE A 120 5.61 -26.92 -14.36
C ILE A 120 6.51 -25.67 -14.26
N GLN A 121 5.94 -24.49 -14.49
CA GLN A 121 6.68 -23.23 -14.41
C GLN A 121 7.07 -22.94 -12.96
N VAL A 122 6.11 -23.03 -12.04
CA VAL A 122 6.31 -22.72 -10.62
C VAL A 122 7.38 -23.63 -10.01
N GLU A 123 7.37 -24.94 -10.29
CA GLU A 123 8.39 -25.83 -9.72
C GLU A 123 9.81 -25.55 -10.27
N ALA A 124 9.93 -25.14 -11.54
CA ALA A 124 11.22 -24.76 -12.13
C ALA A 124 11.76 -23.44 -11.52
N GLU A 125 10.89 -22.43 -11.41
CA GLU A 125 11.23 -21.14 -10.78
C GLU A 125 11.52 -21.29 -9.29
N PHE A 126 10.82 -22.20 -8.60
CA PHE A 126 10.98 -22.43 -7.17
C PHE A 126 12.38 -22.94 -6.81
N ALA A 127 12.94 -23.85 -7.61
CA ALA A 127 14.31 -24.31 -7.41
C ALA A 127 15.32 -23.16 -7.53
N HIS A 128 15.11 -22.24 -8.47
CA HIS A 128 15.94 -21.05 -8.64
C HIS A 128 15.74 -20.05 -7.49
N LEU A 129 14.49 -19.84 -7.05
CA LEU A 129 14.17 -18.98 -5.92
C LEU A 129 14.90 -19.42 -4.66
N LEU A 130 14.88 -20.72 -4.34
CA LEU A 130 15.58 -21.25 -3.16
C LEU A 130 17.08 -20.97 -3.23
N GLN A 131 17.72 -21.18 -4.38
CA GLN A 131 19.15 -20.89 -4.55
C GLN A 131 19.48 -19.41 -4.31
N VAL A 132 18.63 -18.50 -4.81
CA VAL A 132 18.80 -17.06 -4.62
C VAL A 132 18.60 -16.69 -3.15
N ILE A 133 17.55 -17.19 -2.50
CA ILE A 133 17.29 -16.93 -1.09
C ILE A 133 18.41 -17.47 -0.22
N GLU A 134 18.88 -18.71 -0.42
CA GLU A 134 20.01 -19.28 0.33
C GLU A 134 21.29 -18.46 0.13
N SER A 135 21.58 -18.04 -1.11
CA SER A 135 22.75 -17.21 -1.43
C SER A 135 22.69 -15.81 -0.81
N SER A 136 21.50 -15.33 -0.46
CA SER A 136 21.30 -14.03 0.19
C SER A 136 21.65 -14.02 1.68
N GLY A 137 21.97 -15.18 2.27
CA GLY A 137 22.44 -15.32 3.66
C GLY A 137 21.36 -15.12 4.75
N PRO A 138 20.19 -15.78 4.67
CA PRO A 138 19.18 -15.75 5.73
C PRO A 138 19.64 -16.55 6.96
N ASP A 139 19.15 -16.18 8.13
CA ASP A 139 19.36 -16.91 9.38
C ASP A 139 18.48 -18.18 9.44
N GLU A 140 17.30 -18.11 8.83
CA GLU A 140 16.35 -19.22 8.72
C GLU A 140 15.62 -19.15 7.37
N VAL A 141 15.42 -20.31 6.74
CA VAL A 141 14.56 -20.47 5.56
C VAL A 141 13.51 -21.53 5.86
N ARG A 142 12.25 -21.19 5.63
CA ARG A 142 11.12 -22.11 5.78
C ARG A 142 10.26 -22.10 4.52
N VAL A 143 10.09 -23.27 3.95
CA VAL A 143 9.19 -23.52 2.82
C VAL A 143 7.84 -23.97 3.36
N ALA A 144 6.75 -23.40 2.86
CA ALA A 144 5.41 -23.86 3.19
C ALA A 144 5.20 -25.30 2.68
N VAL A 145 4.89 -26.22 3.59
CA VAL A 145 4.77 -27.66 3.26
C VAL A 145 3.42 -28.03 2.63
N ASP A 146 2.38 -27.26 2.93
CA ASP A 146 1.01 -27.45 2.45
C ASP A 146 0.22 -26.12 2.44
N ASP A 147 -1.01 -26.18 1.93
CA ASP A 147 -1.91 -25.01 1.85
C ASP A 147 -2.25 -24.42 3.22
N ALA A 148 -2.28 -25.24 4.28
CA ALA A 148 -2.57 -24.77 5.63
C ALA A 148 -1.38 -23.99 6.19
N ASP A 149 -0.15 -24.44 5.92
CA ASP A 149 1.08 -23.75 6.30
C ASP A 149 1.25 -22.43 5.55
N ARG A 150 1.03 -22.46 4.22
CA ARG A 150 0.95 -21.25 3.40
C ARG A 150 -0.07 -20.26 3.96
N ALA A 151 -1.28 -20.72 4.27
CA ALA A 151 -2.33 -19.86 4.81
C ALA A 151 -1.96 -19.26 6.17
N ARG A 152 -1.25 -20.00 7.04
CA ARG A 152 -0.73 -19.48 8.32
C ARG A 152 0.29 -18.37 8.10
N ILE A 153 1.27 -18.59 7.21
CA ILE A 153 2.27 -17.58 6.86
C ILE A 153 1.57 -16.32 6.36
N TRP A 154 0.63 -16.42 5.43
CA TRP A 154 -0.07 -15.26 4.90
C TRP A 154 -1.03 -14.59 5.89
N LYS A 155 -1.61 -15.36 6.81
CA LYS A 155 -2.46 -14.81 7.87
C LYS A 155 -1.67 -13.84 8.75
N GLY A 156 -0.42 -14.17 9.10
CA GLY A 156 0.47 -13.27 9.83
C GLY A 156 0.63 -11.93 9.10
N ARG A 157 1.12 -11.96 7.86
CA ARG A 157 1.35 -10.79 7.01
C ARG A 157 0.09 -9.93 6.80
N LYS A 158 -1.06 -10.56 6.53
CA LYS A 158 -2.34 -9.86 6.33
C LYS A 158 -2.89 -9.26 7.62
N SER A 159 -2.55 -9.83 8.78
CA SER A 159 -2.98 -9.31 10.08
C SER A 159 -2.13 -8.17 10.62
N ALA A 160 -0.98 -7.86 10.00
CA ALA A 160 0.01 -6.96 10.59
C ALA A 160 -0.57 -5.59 10.99
N PHE A 161 -1.40 -4.97 10.14
CA PHE A 161 -2.04 -3.67 10.41
C PHE A 161 -2.94 -3.70 11.64
N SER A 162 -3.79 -4.73 11.78
CA SER A 162 -4.67 -4.86 12.94
C SER A 162 -3.91 -5.32 14.19
N ALA A 163 -2.87 -6.15 14.01
CA ALA A 163 -2.04 -6.66 15.08
C ALA A 163 -1.22 -5.56 15.76
N VAL A 164 -0.76 -4.55 15.01
CA VAL A 164 -0.03 -3.40 15.56
C VAL A 164 -0.84 -2.61 16.58
N GLY A 165 -2.18 -2.65 16.53
CA GLY A 165 -3.06 -2.09 17.57
C GLY A 165 -2.88 -2.75 18.96
N ARG A 166 -2.15 -3.86 19.06
CA ARG A 166 -1.73 -4.45 20.34
C ARG A 166 -0.49 -3.77 20.94
N LEU A 167 0.31 -3.10 20.11
CA LEU A 167 1.55 -2.41 20.51
C LEU A 167 1.33 -0.94 20.87
N SER A 168 0.31 -0.32 20.28
CA SER A 168 0.02 1.11 20.40
C SER A 168 -1.49 1.35 20.35
N PRO A 169 -2.04 2.28 21.15
CA PRO A 169 -3.45 2.64 21.08
C PRO A 169 -3.80 3.31 19.74
N ASP A 170 -2.88 4.11 19.20
CA ASP A 170 -3.03 4.82 17.94
C ASP A 170 -1.81 4.58 17.03
N TYR A 171 -2.03 4.70 15.71
CA TYR A 171 -0.95 4.77 14.73
C TYR A 171 -1.35 5.59 13.49
N ILE A 172 -0.37 6.21 12.84
CA ILE A 172 -0.49 6.76 11.48
C ILE A 172 0.18 5.77 10.55
N VAL A 173 -0.48 5.41 9.44
CA VAL A 173 0.16 4.65 8.37
C VAL A 173 0.50 5.58 7.22
N GLN A 174 1.75 5.52 6.77
CA GLN A 174 2.10 6.09 5.46
C GLN A 174 2.11 4.99 4.41
N ASP A 175 1.96 5.40 3.16
CA ASP A 175 2.05 4.54 1.97
C ASP A 175 2.84 5.35 0.96
N GLY A 176 4.08 4.97 0.70
CA GLY A 176 4.98 5.72 -0.15
C GLY A 176 5.90 4.75 -0.88
N VAL A 177 6.25 5.08 -2.13
CA VAL A 177 7.06 4.18 -2.97
C VAL A 177 8.47 4.69 -3.03
N VAL A 178 9.44 3.78 -3.04
CA VAL A 178 10.84 4.07 -3.40
C VAL A 178 11.30 3.09 -4.47
N PRO A 179 12.31 3.43 -5.30
CA PRO A 179 12.91 2.44 -6.18
C PRO A 179 13.40 1.23 -5.38
N ARG A 180 13.14 0.02 -5.88
CA ARG A 180 13.49 -1.24 -5.19
C ARG A 180 14.97 -1.32 -4.79
N SER A 181 15.86 -0.75 -5.59
CA SER A 181 17.30 -0.65 -5.31
C SER A 181 17.66 0.29 -4.14
N ARG A 182 16.71 1.08 -3.64
CA ARG A 182 16.87 2.05 -2.55
C ARG A 182 16.12 1.63 -1.27
N LEU A 183 15.47 0.46 -1.23
CA LEU A 183 14.70 -0.01 -0.08
C LEU A 183 15.51 -0.02 1.23
N GLY A 184 16.75 -0.53 1.19
CA GLY A 184 17.62 -0.54 2.37
C GLY A 184 17.93 0.86 2.91
N GLU A 185 18.14 1.84 2.03
CA GLU A 185 18.39 3.24 2.40
C GLU A 185 17.14 3.91 2.98
N ALA A 186 15.97 3.64 2.40
CA ALA A 186 14.70 4.14 2.90
C ALA A 186 14.43 3.66 4.33
N LEU A 187 14.61 2.36 4.59
CA LEU A 187 14.38 1.76 5.91
C LEU A 187 15.37 2.26 6.97
N ALA A 188 16.65 2.39 6.62
CA ALA A 188 17.64 2.99 7.50
C ALA A 188 17.31 4.46 7.83
N THR A 189 16.76 5.18 6.85
CA THR A 189 16.29 6.56 7.05
C THR A 189 15.08 6.61 7.98
N ILE A 190 14.09 5.75 7.78
CA ILE A 190 12.91 5.63 8.66
C ILE A 190 13.35 5.31 10.09
N GLU A 191 14.29 4.39 10.29
CA GLU A 191 14.83 4.07 11.62
C GLU A 191 15.49 5.29 12.29
N ARG A 192 16.28 6.06 11.54
CA ARG A 192 16.87 7.31 12.03
C ARG A 192 15.81 8.34 12.41
N LEU A 193 14.76 8.49 11.59
CA LEU A 193 13.66 9.42 11.84
C LEU A 193 12.83 8.98 13.06
N SER A 194 12.54 7.68 13.18
CA SER A 194 11.91 7.07 14.35
C SER A 194 12.66 7.43 15.64
N ARG A 195 13.99 7.27 15.67
CA ARG A 195 14.82 7.66 16.82
C ARG A 195 14.83 9.17 17.09
N LYS A 196 14.88 9.99 16.03
CA LYS A 196 14.87 11.47 16.13
C LYS A 196 13.59 11.99 16.78
N HIS A 197 12.44 11.39 16.45
CA HIS A 197 11.12 11.81 16.94
C HIS A 197 10.68 11.06 18.20
N GLU A 198 11.47 10.07 18.64
CA GLU A 198 11.17 9.19 19.79
C GLU A 198 9.85 8.42 19.62
N LEU A 199 9.50 8.07 18.38
CA LEU A 199 8.31 7.30 18.04
C LEU A 199 8.71 5.98 17.40
N ARG A 200 8.11 4.88 17.86
CA ARG A 200 8.33 3.55 17.25
C ARG A 200 7.64 3.50 15.89
N VAL A 201 8.25 2.82 14.92
CA VAL A 201 7.68 2.63 13.59
C VAL A 201 7.76 1.15 13.25
N ALA A 202 6.61 0.50 13.07
CA ALA A 202 6.54 -0.87 12.57
C ALA A 202 6.41 -0.82 11.03
N ASN A 203 7.26 -1.57 10.34
CA ASN A 203 7.34 -1.56 8.89
C ASN A 203 6.80 -2.85 8.31
N VAL A 204 5.88 -2.69 7.36
CA VAL A 204 5.34 -3.76 6.54
C VAL A 204 5.31 -3.23 5.11
N PHE A 205 5.74 -3.99 4.10
CA PHE A 205 5.76 -3.41 2.75
C PHE A 205 5.80 -4.43 1.62
N HIS A 206 5.25 -4.02 0.49
CA HIS A 206 5.30 -4.74 -0.78
C HIS A 206 6.69 -4.51 -1.38
N ALA A 207 7.64 -5.36 -1.01
CA ALA A 207 9.02 -5.18 -1.42
C ALA A 207 9.20 -5.41 -2.94
N GLY A 208 8.28 -6.16 -3.56
CA GLY A 208 8.29 -6.47 -5.00
C GLY A 208 8.11 -5.27 -5.93
N ASP A 209 7.42 -4.22 -5.48
CA ASP A 209 7.20 -2.96 -6.20
C ASP A 209 7.83 -1.73 -5.50
N GLY A 210 8.30 -1.89 -4.26
CA GLY A 210 8.94 -0.84 -3.49
C GLY A 210 7.97 0.02 -2.68
N ASN A 211 6.73 -0.43 -2.50
CA ASN A 211 5.71 0.28 -1.75
C ASN A 211 5.80 0.04 -0.23
N LEU A 212 6.20 1.07 0.51
CA LEU A 212 6.44 1.08 1.95
C LEU A 212 5.17 1.38 2.76
N HIS A 213 4.89 0.60 3.82
CA HIS A 213 3.91 0.95 4.85
C HIS A 213 4.55 1.07 6.24
N PRO A 214 5.11 2.24 6.61
CA PRO A 214 5.53 2.51 7.98
C PRO A 214 4.32 2.91 8.83
N LEU A 215 4.08 2.13 9.89
CA LEU A 215 3.07 2.36 10.91
C LEU A 215 3.74 3.08 12.09
N ILE A 216 3.54 4.40 12.15
CA ILE A 216 4.08 5.29 13.19
C ILE A 216 3.21 5.16 14.42
N LEU A 217 3.77 4.61 15.50
CA LEU A 217 3.06 4.30 16.73
C LEU A 217 3.10 5.50 17.67
N TYR A 218 1.93 5.95 18.13
CA TYR A 218 1.80 7.06 19.09
C TYR A 218 0.61 6.85 20.04
N ASP A 219 0.53 7.66 21.08
CA ASP A 219 -0.60 7.74 22.00
C ASP A 219 -1.24 9.13 21.93
N GLY A 220 -2.42 9.23 21.33
CA GLY A 220 -3.14 10.50 21.17
C GLY A 220 -3.57 11.16 22.49
N ARG A 221 -3.41 10.46 23.63
CA ARG A 221 -3.66 11.02 24.97
C ARG A 221 -2.44 11.75 25.52
N VAL A 222 -1.26 11.52 24.97
CA VAL A 222 -0.02 12.21 25.33
C VAL A 222 0.10 13.49 24.51
N ALA A 223 0.15 14.63 25.19
CA ALA A 223 0.23 15.93 24.53
C ALA A 223 1.47 16.01 23.62
N GLY A 224 1.28 16.38 22.36
CA GLY A 224 2.35 16.54 21.38
C GLY A 224 2.72 15.28 20.59
N GLU A 225 2.23 14.09 20.97
CA GLU A 225 2.61 12.85 20.26
C GLU A 225 1.98 12.73 18.88
N LEU A 226 0.72 13.14 18.72
CA LEU A 226 0.07 13.18 17.42
C LEU A 226 0.82 14.13 16.47
N GLU A 227 1.15 15.33 16.93
CA GLU A 227 1.85 16.33 16.12
C GLU A 227 3.25 15.85 15.71
N ARG A 228 3.97 15.18 16.62
CA ARG A 228 5.25 14.52 16.28
C ARG A 228 5.06 13.41 15.25
N ALA A 229 4.00 12.61 15.37
CA ALA A 229 3.70 11.53 14.44
C ALA A 229 3.36 12.07 13.03
N GLU A 230 2.59 13.16 12.95
CA GLU A 230 2.28 13.86 11.69
C GLU A 230 3.53 14.45 11.04
N VAL A 231 4.44 15.06 11.83
CA VAL A 231 5.72 15.56 11.31
C VAL A 231 6.59 14.41 10.79
N LEU A 232 6.70 13.31 11.54
CA LEU A 232 7.44 12.12 11.11
C LEU A 232 6.84 11.52 9.82
N ALA A 233 5.50 11.44 9.73
CA ALA A 233 4.80 11.00 8.54
C ALA A 233 5.16 11.85 7.31
N GLY A 234 5.12 13.18 7.44
CA GLY A 234 5.51 14.09 6.37
C GLY A 234 6.98 13.96 5.97
N GLU A 235 7.90 13.76 6.93
CA GLU A 235 9.32 13.54 6.65
C GLU A 235 9.57 12.22 5.91
N ILE A 236 8.78 11.17 6.20
CA ILE A 236 8.86 9.89 5.47
C ILE A 236 8.38 10.06 4.02
N ILE A 237 7.26 10.76 3.78
CA ILE A 237 6.79 11.02 2.41
C ILE A 237 7.77 11.87 1.62
N ALA A 238 8.35 12.90 2.24
CA ALA A 238 9.39 13.71 1.62
C ALA A 238 10.61 12.86 1.23
N MET A 239 11.03 11.94 2.11
CA MET A 239 12.11 10.99 1.80
C MET A 239 11.78 10.12 0.58
N CYS A 240 10.54 9.62 0.45
CA CYS A 240 10.14 8.83 -0.72
C CYS A 240 10.35 9.62 -2.03
N ILE A 241 9.98 10.91 -2.06
CA ILE A 241 10.22 11.79 -3.21
C ILE A 241 11.72 11.98 -3.46
N GLU A 242 12.50 12.28 -2.41
CA GLU A 242 13.95 12.51 -2.52
C GLU A 242 14.71 11.28 -3.07
N LEU A 243 14.24 10.08 -2.77
CA LEU A 243 14.80 8.82 -3.29
C LEU A 243 14.36 8.50 -4.73
N GLY A 244 13.57 9.37 -5.37
CA GLY A 244 13.05 9.20 -6.73
C GLY A 244 11.80 8.33 -6.81
N GLY A 245 11.02 8.30 -5.73
CA GLY A 245 9.80 7.52 -5.58
C GLY A 245 8.51 8.34 -5.72
N SER A 246 7.45 7.87 -5.06
CA SER A 246 6.10 8.47 -5.10
C SER A 246 5.54 8.68 -3.70
N ILE A 247 4.69 9.70 -3.54
CA ILE A 247 3.98 9.99 -2.28
C ILE A 247 2.94 8.92 -1.92
N THR A 248 2.55 8.07 -2.87
CA THR A 248 1.60 6.98 -2.67
C THR A 248 1.90 5.82 -3.60
N GLY A 249 1.75 4.59 -3.09
CA GLY A 249 1.77 3.37 -3.88
C GLY A 249 0.37 2.89 -4.21
N GLU A 250 -0.49 2.78 -3.19
CA GLU A 250 -1.85 2.23 -3.35
C GLU A 250 -2.96 2.98 -2.62
N HIS A 251 -2.68 3.80 -1.59
CA HIS A 251 -3.73 4.44 -0.79
C HIS A 251 -4.34 5.71 -1.42
N GLY A 252 -3.67 6.28 -2.42
CA GLY A 252 -4.05 7.56 -3.02
C GLY A 252 -3.55 8.77 -2.24
N VAL A 253 -3.92 9.95 -2.73
CA VAL A 253 -3.50 11.26 -2.20
C VAL A 253 -4.47 11.75 -1.12
N GLY A 254 -5.77 11.69 -1.40
CA GLY A 254 -6.83 12.11 -0.48
C GLY A 254 -6.64 13.53 0.06
N MET A 255 -6.95 13.71 1.35
CA MET A 255 -6.68 14.98 2.05
C MET A 255 -5.29 15.02 2.66
N GLU A 256 -4.79 13.86 3.10
CA GLU A 256 -3.58 13.72 3.91
C GLU A 256 -2.33 14.10 3.12
N LYS A 257 -2.19 13.62 1.88
CA LYS A 257 -0.95 13.75 1.11
C LYS A 257 -0.97 14.89 0.10
N ARG A 258 -2.09 15.59 -0.06
CA ARG A 258 -2.25 16.68 -1.05
C ARG A 258 -1.20 17.78 -0.94
N GLN A 259 -0.71 18.05 0.28
CA GLN A 259 0.34 19.06 0.52
C GLN A 259 1.69 18.67 -0.07
N HIS A 260 1.91 17.38 -0.35
CA HIS A 260 3.15 16.85 -0.95
C HIS A 260 3.09 16.81 -2.49
N MET A 261 1.91 17.06 -3.10
CA MET A 261 1.77 17.10 -4.56
C MET A 261 2.74 18.07 -5.25
N PRO A 262 2.97 19.31 -4.76
CA PRO A 262 3.93 20.23 -5.36
C PRO A 262 5.40 19.81 -5.25
N ALA A 263 5.71 18.87 -4.34
CA ALA A 263 7.05 18.30 -4.25
C ALA A 263 7.27 17.16 -5.26
N MET A 264 6.19 16.50 -5.70
CA MET A 264 6.24 15.39 -6.65
C MET A 264 6.05 15.83 -8.11
N PHE A 265 5.22 16.85 -8.35
CA PHE A 265 4.81 17.29 -9.68
C PHE A 265 5.20 18.73 -9.95
N ALA A 266 5.52 19.04 -11.22
CA ALA A 266 5.71 20.42 -11.63
C ALA A 266 4.38 21.18 -11.57
N GLU A 267 4.45 22.50 -11.43
CA GLU A 267 3.26 23.37 -11.42
C GLU A 267 2.40 23.18 -12.68
N THR A 268 3.03 22.97 -13.83
CA THR A 268 2.34 22.70 -15.11
C THR A 268 1.57 21.38 -15.09
N ASP A 269 2.11 20.34 -14.45
CA ASP A 269 1.46 19.04 -14.35
C ASP A 269 0.21 19.15 -13.47
N LEU A 270 0.35 19.82 -12.32
CA LEU A 270 -0.76 20.08 -11.40
C LEU A 270 -1.87 20.92 -12.06
N GLU A 271 -1.51 21.92 -12.86
CA GLU A 271 -2.50 22.75 -13.56
C GLU A 271 -3.23 21.99 -14.67
N VAL A 272 -2.55 21.06 -15.37
CA VAL A 272 -3.20 20.16 -16.33
C VAL A 272 -4.20 19.26 -15.60
N MET A 273 -3.81 18.64 -14.49
CA MET A 273 -4.70 17.81 -13.67
C MET A 273 -5.92 18.62 -13.18
N ALA A 274 -5.69 19.85 -12.71
CA ALA A 274 -6.76 20.74 -12.25
C ALA A 274 -7.69 21.17 -13.39
N THR A 275 -7.15 21.42 -14.59
CA THR A 275 -7.93 21.76 -15.78
C THR A 275 -8.83 20.61 -16.21
N LEU A 276 -8.31 19.38 -16.19
CA LEU A 276 -9.10 18.18 -16.46
C LEU A 276 -10.25 18.02 -15.46
N ARG A 277 -9.98 18.21 -14.17
CA ARG A 277 -11.02 18.22 -13.13
C ARG A 277 -12.09 19.27 -13.39
N ARG A 278 -11.70 20.53 -13.63
CA ARG A 278 -12.67 21.61 -13.90
C ARG A 278 -13.45 21.40 -15.20
N GLY A 279 -12.91 20.63 -16.15
CA GLY A 279 -13.61 20.25 -17.36
C GLY A 279 -14.79 19.31 -17.11
N LEU A 280 -14.67 18.38 -16.15
CA LEU A 280 -15.75 17.45 -15.77
C LEU A 280 -16.63 17.96 -14.63
N ASP A 281 -16.05 18.71 -13.71
CA ASP A 281 -16.70 19.23 -12.51
C ASP A 281 -16.44 20.74 -12.32
N PRO A 282 -17.02 21.61 -13.17
CA PRO A 282 -16.78 23.06 -13.09
C PRO A 282 -17.18 23.68 -11.74
N ALA A 283 -18.11 23.04 -11.03
CA ALA A 283 -18.62 23.49 -9.73
C ALA A 283 -17.87 22.85 -8.54
N GLU A 284 -16.88 22.01 -8.80
CA GLU A 284 -16.10 21.27 -7.81
C GLU A 284 -16.98 20.61 -6.74
N LEU A 285 -18.02 19.90 -7.17
CA LEU A 285 -18.96 19.18 -6.31
C LEU A 285 -18.42 17.80 -5.90
N ALA A 286 -17.81 17.08 -6.84
CA ALA A 286 -17.35 15.72 -6.64
C ALA A 286 -16.10 15.72 -5.76
N ASN A 287 -16.25 15.12 -4.58
CA ASN A 287 -15.18 14.85 -3.62
C ASN A 287 -14.28 16.07 -3.29
N ARG A 288 -14.92 17.24 -3.14
CA ARG A 288 -14.28 18.54 -2.87
C ARG A 288 -13.24 18.48 -1.74
N GLY A 289 -12.13 19.19 -1.93
CA GLY A 289 -11.10 19.38 -0.90
C GLY A 289 -10.00 18.30 -0.86
N LYS A 290 -10.02 17.37 -1.81
CA LYS A 290 -9.07 16.25 -1.91
C LYS A 290 -8.15 16.39 -3.11
N MET A 291 -7.04 15.66 -3.07
CA MET A 291 -5.94 15.56 -4.04
C MET A 291 -5.17 16.86 -4.28
N PHE A 292 -5.83 18.00 -4.47
CA PHE A 292 -5.18 19.25 -4.82
C PHE A 292 -4.90 20.16 -3.61
N PRO A 293 -3.73 20.82 -3.55
CA PRO A 293 -3.43 21.84 -2.54
C PRO A 293 -4.47 22.98 -2.52
N GLY A 294 -4.61 23.66 -1.38
CA GLY A 294 -5.44 24.88 -1.25
C GLY A 294 -6.95 24.68 -1.26
N SER A 295 -7.44 23.46 -1.52
CA SER A 295 -8.86 23.12 -1.40
C SER A 295 -9.18 22.66 0.03
N GLU A 296 -9.95 23.42 0.81
CA GLU A 296 -10.46 22.90 2.09
C GLU A 296 -11.73 22.11 1.84
N ALA A 297 -11.75 20.85 2.26
CA ALA A 297 -13.01 20.15 2.45
C ALA A 297 -13.68 20.79 3.68
N PRO A 298 -14.89 21.36 3.56
CA PRO A 298 -15.61 21.80 4.75
C PRO A 298 -15.75 20.61 5.69
N ALA A 299 -15.51 20.84 6.99
CA ALA A 299 -15.69 19.80 7.99
C ALA A 299 -17.07 19.16 7.83
N LEU A 300 -17.17 17.84 8.02
CA LEU A 300 -18.46 17.15 8.04
C LEU A 300 -19.35 17.80 9.12
N HIS A 301 -20.28 18.64 8.67
CA HIS A 301 -21.24 19.31 9.55
C HIS A 301 -22.38 18.38 9.99
N SER A 302 -22.53 17.23 9.33
CA SER A 302 -23.45 16.18 9.76
C SER A 302 -22.78 15.27 10.79
N ARG A 303 -23.33 15.25 12.00
CA ARG A 303 -23.07 14.23 13.01
C ARG A 303 -24.33 13.37 13.13
N GLY A 304 -24.15 12.05 13.19
CA GLY A 304 -25.25 11.09 13.32
C GLY A 304 -25.61 10.38 12.01
N PRO A 305 -26.67 9.56 12.02
CA PRO A 305 -27.08 8.76 10.89
C PRO A 305 -27.42 9.61 9.67
N HIS A 306 -27.09 9.13 8.47
CA HIS A 306 -27.44 9.78 7.20
C HIS A 306 -28.96 10.02 7.13
N PRO A 307 -29.48 11.08 6.48
CA PRO A 307 -30.93 11.30 6.42
C PRO A 307 -31.74 10.09 5.92
N LEU A 308 -31.18 9.28 5.02
CA LEU A 308 -31.79 8.03 4.56
C LEU A 308 -31.77 6.91 5.63
N GLU A 309 -30.75 6.87 6.49
CA GLU A 309 -30.71 5.96 7.65
C GLU A 309 -31.76 6.39 8.69
N GLN A 310 -31.89 7.71 8.94
CA GLN A 310 -32.93 8.24 9.82
C GLN A 310 -34.35 7.93 9.30
N GLN A 311 -34.51 7.85 7.98
CA GLN A 311 -35.76 7.50 7.33
C GLN A 311 -35.97 5.98 7.18
N GLY A 312 -35.01 5.15 7.62
CA GLY A 312 -35.07 3.69 7.47
C GLY A 312 -35.03 3.19 6.03
N ILE A 313 -34.59 4.04 5.08
CA ILE A 313 -34.49 3.70 3.65
C ILE A 313 -33.23 2.87 3.39
N ILE A 314 -32.17 3.14 4.14
CA ILE A 314 -30.91 2.38 4.11
C ILE A 314 -30.51 1.99 5.54
N SER A 315 -29.76 0.90 5.68
CA SER A 315 -29.19 0.46 6.95
C SER A 315 -27.66 0.45 6.86
N ARG A 316 -26.99 0.76 7.98
CA ARG A 316 -25.57 0.42 8.20
C ARG A 316 -25.51 -0.95 8.86
N GLU A 317 -25.85 -1.99 8.11
CA GLU A 317 -25.51 -3.37 8.46
C GLU A 317 -24.45 -3.89 7.49
#